data_AF-A0A7G2IW07-F1
#
_entry.id   AF-A0A7G2IW07-F1
#
_cell.length_a   1.000
_cell.length_b   1.000
_cell.length_c   1.000
_cell.angle_alpha   90.00
_cell.angle_beta   90.00
_cell.angle_gamma   90.00
#
_symmetry.space_group_name_H-M   'P 1'
#
loop_
_entity.id
_entity.type
_entity.pdbx_description
1 polymer ?
#
loop_
_entity_poly.entity_id
_entity_poly.type
_entity_poly.pdbx_seq_one_letter_code
_entity_poly.pdbx_strand_id
1 'polypeptide(L)' 'MAEEGIITEQERAIFACWQTSGSACITNYFSSGAALFTVVTVPVITPLAVILVFKFVGANLLRLWIAQLENRRLQQEV' A
#
# COMPACT_ATOMS: atom_id res chain seq x y z
N MET A 1 4.96 4.29 18.99
CA MET A 1 5.75 4.32 17.74
C MET A 1 6.17 5.72 17.33
N ALA A 2 5.23 6.65 17.07
CA ALA A 2 5.57 8.06 16.76
C ALA A 2 6.02 8.84 18.01
N GLU A 3 5.34 8.63 19.13
CA GLU A 3 5.64 9.28 20.42
C GLU A 3 6.86 8.69 21.15
N GLU A 4 7.35 7.53 20.70
CA GLU A 4 8.55 6.88 21.26
C GLU A 4 9.85 7.36 20.58
N GLY A 5 9.75 8.24 19.57
CA GLY A 5 10.92 8.77 18.84
C GLY A 5 11.65 7.74 17.96
N ILE A 6 11.10 6.54 17.79
CA ILE A 6 11.74 5.41 17.07
C ILE A 6 11.70 5.63 15.55
N ILE A 7 10.70 6.37 15.05
CA ILE A 7 10.39 6.50 13.62
C ILE A 7 10.12 7.97 13.31
N THR A 8 10.73 8.50 12.25
CA THR A 8 10.46 9.87 11.78
C THR A 8 9.02 10.01 11.24
N GLU A 9 8.48 11.23 11.21
CA GLU A 9 7.13 11.50 10.66
C GLU A 9 6.97 10.98 9.22
N GLN A 10 8.01 11.09 8.39
CA GLN A 10 8.02 10.56 7.03
C GLN A 10 7.99 9.04 6.99
N GLU A 11 8.83 8.35 7.76
CA GLU A 11 8.81 6.89 7.83
C GLU A 11 7.48 6.36 8.34
N ARG A 12 6.83 7.07 9.28
CA ARG A 12 5.48 6.77 9.73
C ARG A 12 4.46 6.89 8.60
N ALA A 13 4.53 7.96 7.81
CA ALA A 13 3.65 8.17 6.66
C ALA A 13 3.86 7.09 5.59
N ILE A 14 5.11 6.70 5.32
CA ILE A 14 5.46 5.59 4.40
C ILE A 14 4.84 4.29 4.89
N PHE A 15 5.00 3.98 6.19
CA PHE A 15 4.52 2.73 6.77
C PHE A 15 2.99 2.65 6.79
N ALA A 16 2.32 3.74 7.18
CA ALA A 16 0.87 3.84 7.17
C ALA A 16 0.30 3.67 5.76
N CYS A 17 0.88 4.36 4.77
CA CYS A 17 0.44 4.25 3.38
C CYS A 17 0.71 2.85 2.79
N TRP A 18 1.83 2.21 3.13
CA TRP A 18 2.10 0.82 2.72
C TRP A 18 1.02 -0.14 3.21
N GLN A 19 0.59 0.01 4.46
CA GLN A 19 -0.50 -0.80 5.03
C GLN A 19 -1.84 -0.49 4.37
N THR A 20 -2.15 0.80 4.15
CA THR A 20 -3.40 1.22 3.50
C THR A 20 -3.52 0.74 2.05
N SER A 21 -2.42 0.78 1.27
CA SER A 21 -2.44 0.45 -0.17
C SER A 21 -2.90 -0.98 -0.50
N GLY A 22 -2.63 -1.94 0.39
CA GLY A 22 -2.95 -3.35 0.17
C GLY A 22 -4.12 -3.87 1.00
N SER A 23 -4.29 -3.39 2.23
CA SER A 23 -5.29 -3.95 3.17
C SER A 23 -6.71 -3.85 2.64
N ALA A 24 -7.10 -2.72 2.04
CA ALA A 24 -8.47 -2.53 1.54
C ALA A 24 -8.79 -3.50 0.38
N CYS A 25 -7.87 -3.67 -0.57
CA CYS A 25 -8.06 -4.55 -1.72
C CYS A 25 -8.14 -6.03 -1.31
N ILE A 26 -7.25 -6.47 -0.42
CA ILE A 26 -7.24 -7.85 0.09
C ILE A 26 -8.51 -8.13 0.91
N THR A 27 -8.91 -7.19 1.77
CA THR A 27 -10.13 -7.32 2.59
C THR A 27 -11.38 -7.39 1.71
N ASN A 28 -11.49 -6.55 0.69
CA ASN A 28 -12.62 -6.57 -0.24
C ASN A 28 -12.65 -7.89 -1.04
N TYR A 29 -11.49 -8.37 -1.49
CA TYR A 29 -11.38 -9.65 -2.19
C TYR A 29 -11.88 -10.83 -1.35
N PHE A 30 -11.45 -10.96 -0.09
CA PHE A 30 -11.90 -12.06 0.77
C PHE A 30 -13.31 -11.87 1.32
N SER A 31 -13.75 -10.64 1.57
CA SER A 31 -15.09 -10.38 2.11
C SER A 31 -16.18 -10.57 1.05
N SER A 32 -16.02 -9.97 -0.13
CA SER A 32 -17.02 -10.03 -1.21
C SER A 32 -16.82 -11.24 -2.13
N GLY A 33 -15.57 -11.66 -2.36
CA GLY A 33 -15.23 -12.79 -3.22
C GLY A 33 -15.51 -14.16 -2.59
N ALA A 34 -15.67 -14.25 -1.26
CA ALA A 34 -15.91 -15.52 -0.57
C ALA A 34 -17.11 -16.31 -1.14
N ALA A 35 -18.20 -15.63 -1.49
CA ALA A 35 -19.37 -16.25 -2.10
C ALA A 35 -19.12 -16.72 -3.54
N LEU A 36 -18.17 -16.08 -4.24
CA LEU A 36 -17.83 -16.36 -5.63
C LEU A 36 -16.77 -17.46 -5.76
N PHE A 37 -16.00 -17.74 -4.69
CA PHE A 37 -14.93 -18.74 -4.71
C PHE A 37 -15.43 -20.16 -4.98
N THR A 38 -16.71 -20.45 -4.70
CA THR A 38 -17.32 -21.77 -4.95
C THR A 38 -17.77 -21.97 -6.40
N VAL A 39 -17.92 -20.89 -7.17
CA VAL A 39 -18.42 -20.90 -8.56
C VAL A 39 -17.36 -20.51 -9.59
N VAL A 40 -16.29 -19.83 -9.16
CA VAL A 40 -15.17 -19.46 -10.03
C VAL A 40 -14.26 -20.67 -10.28
N THR A 41 -14.05 -20.99 -11.56
CA THR A 41 -13.12 -22.05 -12.02
C THR A 41 -11.64 -21.65 -11.95
N VAL A 42 -11.36 -20.36 -11.77
CA VAL A 42 -10.01 -19.81 -11.74
C VAL A 42 -9.44 -19.94 -10.31
N PRO A 43 -8.17 -20.36 -10.14
CA PRO A 43 -7.58 -20.48 -8.81
C PRO A 43 -7.62 -19.15 -8.05
N VAL A 44 -8.07 -19.18 -6.78
CA VAL A 44 -8.15 -18.03 -5.85
C VAL A 44 -6.83 -17.25 -5.77
N ILE A 45 -5.70 -17.95 -5.93
CA ILE A 45 -4.37 -17.34 -5.93
C ILE A 45 -4.13 -16.37 -7.09
N THR A 46 -4.85 -16.51 -8.21
CA THR A 46 -4.65 -15.70 -9.43
C THR A 46 -4.99 -14.22 -9.19
N PRO A 47 -6.22 -13.85 -8.79
CA PRO A 47 -6.54 -12.47 -8.45
C PRO A 47 -5.78 -11.99 -7.19
N LEU A 48 -5.46 -12.88 -6.24
CA LEU A 48 -4.61 -12.52 -5.10
C LEU A 48 -3.21 -12.08 -5.55
N ALA A 49 -2.61 -12.78 -6.50
CA ALA A 49 -1.32 -12.41 -7.08
C ALA A 49 -1.39 -11.05 -7.78
N VAL A 50 -2.48 -10.76 -8.50
CA VAL A 50 -2.71 -9.43 -9.10
C VAL A 50 -2.75 -8.35 -8.02
N ILE A 51 -3.50 -8.58 -6.92
CA ILE A 51 -3.56 -7.63 -5.79
C ILE A 51 -2.18 -7.42 -5.17
N LEU A 52 -1.36 -8.48 -5.03
CA LEU A 52 0.00 -8.38 -4.51
C LEU A 52 0.94 -7.61 -5.46
N VAL A 53 0.84 -7.82 -6.77
CA VAL A 53 1.59 -7.04 -7.76
C VAL A 53 1.21 -5.56 -7.66
N PHE A 54 -0.08 -5.25 -7.62
CA PHE A 54 -0.54 -3.86 -7.44
C PHE A 54 -0.11 -3.27 -6.10
N LYS A 55 -0.02 -4.07 -5.04
CA LYS A 55 0.56 -3.64 -3.76
C LYS A 55 2.01 -3.20 -3.95
N PHE A 56 2.86 -4.00 -4.60
CA PHE A 56 4.26 -3.62 -4.88
C PHE A 56 4.37 -2.36 -5.72
N VAL A 57 3.54 -2.21 -6.75
CA VAL A 57 3.50 -1.00 -7.59
C VAL A 57 3.07 0.21 -6.76
N GLY A 58 2.04 0.07 -5.93
CA GLY A 58 1.55 1.12 -5.02
C GLY A 58 2.60 1.58 -4.02
N ALA A 59 3.39 0.66 -3.44
CA ALA A 59 4.53 1.03 -2.58
C ALA A 59 5.51 1.93 -3.30
N ASN A 60 5.93 1.49 -4.50
CA ASN A 60 7.01 2.12 -5.22
C ASN A 60 6.57 3.52 -5.70
N LEU A 61 5.33 3.66 -6.15
CA LEU A 61 4.74 4.96 -6.45
C LEU A 61 4.71 5.89 -5.24
N LEU A 62 4.35 5.37 -4.06
CA LEU A 62 4.32 6.17 -2.84
C LEU A 62 5.73 6.58 -2.38
N ARG A 63 6.73 5.70 -2.50
CA ARG A 63 8.14 6.04 -2.24
C ARG A 63 8.61 7.16 -3.17
N LEU A 64 8.27 7.09 -4.45
CA LEU A 64 8.59 8.14 -5.42
C LEU A 64 7.87 9.45 -5.09
N TRP A 65 6.59 9.39 -4.70
CA TRP A 65 5.81 10.56 -4.30
C TRP A 65 6.41 11.28 -3.10
N ILE A 66 6.79 10.52 -2.06
CA ILE A 66 7.39 11.09 -0.85
C ILE A 66 8.78 11.67 -1.14
N ALA A 67 9.59 11.00 -1.96
CA ALA A 67 10.86 11.53 -2.43
C ALA A 67 10.69 12.84 -3.24
N GLN A 68 9.65 12.92 -4.08
CA GLN A 68 9.32 14.15 -4.80
C GLN A 68 8.85 15.27 -3.87
N LEU A 69 8.03 14.96 -2.87
CA LEU A 69 7.54 15.94 -1.89
C LEU A 69 8.69 16.52 -1.06
N GLU A 70 9.64 15.69 -0.65
CA GLU A 70 10.83 16.12 0.09
C GLU A 70 11.73 17.02 -0.75
N ASN A 71 11.98 16.65 -2.02
CA ASN A 71 12.72 17.50 -2.95
C ASN A 71 12.02 18.85 -3.18
N ARG A 72 10.69 18.89 -3.23
CA ARG A 72 9.93 20.15 -3.33
C ARG A 72 10.08 21.02 -2.09
N ARG A 73 10.08 20.41 -0.90
CA ARG A 73 10.24 21.15 0.37
C ARG A 73 11.61 21.81 0.46
N LEU A 74 12.67 21.08 0.09
CA LEU A 74 14.05 21.61 0.07
C LEU A 74 14.21 22.80 -0.91
N GLN A 75 13.47 22.82 -2.01
CA GLN A 75 13.50 23.94 -2.97
C GLN A 75 12.76 25.19 -2.46
N GLN A 76 11.86 25.06 -1.48
CA GLN A 76 11.16 26.20 -0.87
C GLN A 76 11.95 26.85 0.28
N GLU A 77 12.95 26.15 0.82
CA GLU A 77 13.80 26.62 1.92
C GLU A 77 15.08 27.33 1.44
N VAL A 78 15.29 27.45 0.12
CA VAL A 78 16.39 28.19 -0.55
C VAL A 78 15.86 29.49 -1.14
#